data_AF-A0A2X2XZB5-F1
#
_entry.id   AF-A0A2X2XZB5-F1
#
_cell.length_a   1.000
_cell.length_b   1.000
_cell.length_c   1.000
_cell.angle_alpha   90.00
_cell.angle_beta   90.00
_cell.angle_gamma   90.00
#
_symmetry.space_group_name_H-M   'P 1'
#
loop_
_entity.id
_entity.type
_entity.pdbx_description
1 polymer ?
#
loop_
_entity_poly.entity_id
_entity_poly.type
_entity_poly.pdbx_seq_one_letter_code
_entity_poly.pdbx_strand_id
1 'polypeptide(L)'
;MSVDKNRINQDLKFICENIKKLEILNRLGEEAFLKDFKNVDSTKYLLRSSIEAVLDLSNYAVISNGWDMPENIEKIFKVLSEKNIIRDFEFEEYMELVNLKDKLTFMYASIEDEFIFNELKKTIIKLKNIKKSLDNLK
;
A
#
# COMPACT_ATOMS: atom_id res chain seq x y z
N MET A 1 -4.22 -15.70 -19.31
CA MET A 1 -4.48 -14.31 -19.76
C MET A 1 -3.13 -13.66 -19.99
N SER A 2 -2.97 -12.74 -20.94
CA SER A 2 -1.74 -11.94 -21.04
C SER A 2 -1.79 -10.78 -20.06
N VAL A 3 -0.65 -10.38 -19.50
CA VAL A 3 -0.52 -9.21 -18.63
C VAL A 3 -0.96 -7.95 -19.37
N ASP A 4 -1.88 -7.18 -18.78
CA ASP A 4 -2.32 -5.89 -19.29
C ASP A 4 -1.47 -4.77 -18.68
N LYS A 5 -0.53 -4.25 -19.48
CA LYS A 5 0.35 -3.14 -19.07
C LYS A 5 -0.42 -1.85 -18.78
N ASN A 6 -1.57 -1.61 -19.41
CA ASN A 6 -2.37 -0.42 -19.14
C ASN A 6 -2.95 -0.47 -17.73
N ARG A 7 -3.44 -1.64 -17.30
CA ARG A 7 -3.91 -1.85 -15.93
C ARG A 7 -2.79 -1.61 -14.92
N ILE A 8 -1.62 -2.24 -15.11
CA ILE A 8 -0.46 -2.04 -14.22
C ILE A 8 -0.10 -0.55 -14.11
N ASN A 9 -0.07 0.16 -15.24
CA ASN A 9 0.22 1.59 -15.25
C ASN A 9 -0.84 2.43 -14.52
N GLN A 10 -2.11 2.07 -14.63
CA GLN A 10 -3.20 2.73 -13.92
C GLN A 10 -3.08 2.52 -12.40
N ASP A 11 -2.85 1.29 -11.96
CA ASP A 11 -2.69 0.94 -10.54
C ASP A 11 -1.46 1.64 -9.93
N LEU A 12 -0.32 1.61 -10.62
CA LEU A 12 0.89 2.32 -10.18
C LEU A 12 0.72 3.84 -10.15
N LYS A 13 -0.06 4.39 -11.09
CA LYS A 13 -0.40 5.82 -11.11
C LYS A 13 -1.28 6.18 -9.91
N PHE A 14 -2.30 5.39 -9.63
CA PHE A 14 -3.18 5.58 -8.47
C PHE A 14 -2.38 5.56 -7.16
N ILE A 15 -1.53 4.55 -6.96
CA ILE A 15 -0.64 4.45 -5.79
C ILE A 15 0.25 5.69 -5.69
N CYS A 16 0.85 6.14 -6.81
CA CYS A 16 1.72 7.32 -6.84
C CYS A 16 0.97 8.61 -6.46
N GLU A 17 -0.26 8.79 -6.95
CA GLU A 17 -1.08 9.96 -6.64
C GLU A 17 -1.50 9.99 -5.18
N ASN A 18 -1.84 8.85 -4.59
CA ASN A 18 -2.17 8.79 -3.16
C ASN A 18 -0.95 9.03 -2.28
N ILE A 19 0.23 8.49 -2.63
CA ILE A 19 1.48 8.80 -1.92
C ILE A 19 1.72 10.31 -1.89
N LYS A 20 1.53 11.03 -3.01
CA LYS A 20 1.69 12.49 -3.06
C LYS A 20 0.72 13.21 -2.13
N LYS A 21 -0.53 12.77 -2.06
CA LYS A 21 -1.54 13.35 -1.13
C LYS A 21 -1.17 13.08 0.33
N LEU A 22 -0.72 11.87 0.65
CA LEU A 22 -0.24 11.50 1.99
C LEU A 22 0.99 12.33 2.40
N GLU A 23 1.90 12.62 1.47
CA GLU A 23 3.05 13.51 1.74
C GLU A 23 2.65 14.94 2.04
N ILE A 24 1.58 15.46 1.42
CA ILE A 24 1.04 16.79 1.74
C ILE A 24 0.52 16.79 3.18
N LEU A 25 -0.27 15.78 3.55
CA LEU A 25 -0.83 15.63 4.91
C LEU A 25 0.28 15.46 5.96
N ASN A 26 1.32 14.68 5.66
CA ASN A 26 2.46 14.47 6.56
C ASN A 26 3.27 15.76 6.82
N ARG A 27 3.22 16.74 5.92
CA ARG A 27 3.95 18.03 6.07
C ARG A 27 3.24 19.03 6.98
N LEU A 28 1.98 18.79 7.35
CA LEU A 28 1.21 19.69 8.22
C LEU A 28 1.80 19.76 9.64
N GLY A 29 2.50 18.72 10.08
CA GLY A 29 2.88 18.55 11.49
C GLY A 29 1.68 18.09 12.33
N GLU A 30 1.96 17.53 13.50
CA GLU A 30 0.97 16.83 14.33
C GLU A 30 -0.20 17.73 14.74
N GLU A 31 0.09 18.92 15.27
CA GLU A 31 -0.93 19.85 15.75
C GLU A 31 -1.93 20.24 14.65
N ALA A 32 -1.43 20.67 13.48
CA ALA A 32 -2.28 21.09 12.38
C ALA A 32 -3.01 19.90 11.74
N PHE A 33 -2.40 18.71 11.75
CA PHE A 33 -3.02 17.49 11.27
C PHE A 33 -4.23 17.10 12.12
N LEU A 34 -4.07 17.06 13.45
CA LEU A 34 -5.12 16.64 14.39
C LEU A 34 -6.24 17.69 14.58
N LYS A 35 -5.97 18.95 14.25
CA LYS A 35 -6.94 20.05 14.41
C LYS A 35 -8.10 20.02 13.42
N ASP A 36 -7.95 19.39 12.26
CA ASP A 36 -9.01 19.25 11.25
C ASP A 36 -9.26 17.78 10.93
N PHE A 37 -10.44 17.29 11.31
CA PHE A 37 -10.87 15.91 11.09
C PHE A 37 -10.69 15.45 9.63
N LYS A 38 -10.80 16.37 8.66
CA LYS A 38 -10.63 16.05 7.24
C LYS A 38 -9.23 15.53 6.94
N ASN A 39 -8.20 16.00 7.65
CA ASN A 39 -6.84 15.53 7.45
C ASN A 39 -6.72 14.06 7.87
N VAL A 40 -7.28 13.74 9.03
CA VAL A 40 -7.28 12.38 9.59
C VAL A 40 -8.10 11.45 8.70
N ASP A 41 -9.34 11.81 8.38
CA ASP A 41 -10.23 10.96 7.59
C ASP A 41 -9.73 10.77 6.16
N SER A 42 -9.20 11.82 5.54
CA SER A 42 -8.52 11.71 4.25
C SER A 42 -7.32 10.79 4.34
N THR A 43 -6.52 10.88 5.41
CA THR A 43 -5.36 10.00 5.62
C THR A 43 -5.78 8.55 5.80
N LYS A 44 -6.79 8.26 6.63
CA LYS A 44 -7.34 6.92 6.84
C LYS A 44 -7.75 6.29 5.50
N TYR A 45 -8.50 7.03 4.68
CA TYR A 45 -8.91 6.58 3.35
C TYR A 45 -7.72 6.38 2.40
N LEU A 46 -6.80 7.34 2.31
CA LEU A 46 -5.67 7.30 1.41
C LEU A 46 -4.69 6.17 1.77
N LEU A 47 -4.42 5.94 3.05
CA LEU A 47 -3.60 4.82 3.52
C LEU A 47 -4.24 3.49 3.11
N ARG A 48 -5.50 3.28 3.50
CA ARG A 48 -6.23 2.05 3.19
C ARG A 48 -6.27 1.76 1.70
N SER A 49 -6.72 2.72 0.89
CA SER A 49 -6.87 2.54 -0.55
C SER A 49 -5.52 2.36 -1.27
N SER A 50 -4.44 2.98 -0.79
CA SER A 50 -3.10 2.74 -1.34
C SER A 50 -2.59 1.34 -1.04
N ILE A 51 -2.85 0.84 0.16
CA ILE A 51 -2.48 -0.52 0.56
C ILE A 51 -3.29 -1.54 -0.24
N GLU A 52 -4.61 -1.37 -0.35
CA GLU A 52 -5.48 -2.22 -1.17
C GLU A 52 -4.97 -2.26 -2.63
N ALA A 53 -4.66 -1.12 -3.23
CA ALA A 53 -4.13 -1.06 -4.59
C ALA A 53 -2.78 -1.79 -4.76
N VAL A 54 -1.88 -1.70 -3.77
CA VAL A 54 -0.62 -2.47 -3.77
C VAL A 54 -0.89 -3.98 -3.74
N LEU A 55 -1.77 -4.43 -2.84
CA LEU A 55 -2.12 -5.85 -2.70
C LEU A 55 -2.82 -6.39 -3.96
N ASP A 56 -3.74 -5.61 -4.52
CA ASP A 56 -4.49 -5.96 -5.74
C ASP A 56 -3.57 -6.03 -6.96
N LEU A 57 -2.64 -5.08 -7.12
CA LEU A 57 -1.65 -5.10 -8.20
C LEU A 57 -0.72 -6.31 -8.06
N SER A 58 -0.25 -6.61 -6.86
CA SER A 58 0.60 -7.76 -6.58
C SER A 58 -0.10 -9.08 -6.89
N ASN A 59 -1.35 -9.22 -6.45
CA ASN A 59 -2.19 -10.38 -6.77
C ASN A 59 -2.45 -10.50 -8.28
N TYR A 60 -2.80 -9.38 -8.93
CA TYR A 60 -3.01 -9.32 -10.37
C TYR A 60 -1.75 -9.74 -11.13
N ALA A 61 -0.57 -9.26 -10.74
CA ALA A 61 0.70 -9.62 -11.38
C ALA A 61 0.94 -11.13 -11.35
N VAL A 62 0.72 -11.76 -10.19
CA VAL A 62 0.86 -13.22 -10.03
C VAL A 62 -0.11 -13.97 -10.95
N ILE A 63 -1.40 -13.66 -10.87
CA ILE A 63 -2.44 -14.37 -11.62
C ILE A 63 -2.30 -14.14 -13.13
N SER A 64 -2.06 -12.89 -13.56
CA SER A 64 -2.02 -12.52 -14.98
C SER A 64 -0.80 -13.05 -15.71
N ASN A 65 0.30 -13.31 -15.02
CA ASN A 65 1.45 -14.00 -15.60
C ASN A 65 1.30 -15.53 -15.61
N GLY A 66 0.20 -16.07 -15.07
CA GLY A 66 0.02 -17.52 -14.89
C GLY A 66 1.05 -18.12 -13.93
N TRP A 67 1.57 -17.31 -12.99
CA TRP A 67 2.36 -17.82 -11.90
C TRP A 67 1.47 -18.56 -10.90
N ASP A 68 2.08 -19.23 -9.94
CA ASP A 68 1.38 -20.07 -8.97
C ASP A 68 0.20 -19.34 -8.31
N MET A 69 -0.94 -20.01 -8.18
CA MET A 69 -2.17 -19.38 -7.72
C MET A 69 -2.03 -18.95 -6.25
N PRO A 70 -2.25 -17.68 -5.92
CA PRO A 70 -2.06 -17.22 -4.55
C PRO A 70 -3.24 -17.62 -3.66
N GLU A 71 -2.94 -18.28 -2.54
CA GLU A 71 -3.92 -18.62 -1.49
C GLU A 71 -4.00 -17.55 -0.40
N ASN A 72 -2.89 -16.84 -0.18
CA ASN A 72 -2.76 -15.79 0.83
C ASN A 72 -1.66 -14.79 0.42
N ILE A 73 -1.47 -13.74 1.22
CA ILE A 73 -0.46 -12.70 0.94
C ILE A 73 0.98 -13.25 0.97
N GLU A 74 1.26 -14.23 1.82
CA GLU A 74 2.59 -14.85 1.92
C GLU A 74 2.97 -15.56 0.62
N LYS A 75 2.00 -16.23 0.00
CA LYS A 75 2.17 -16.89 -1.28
C LYS A 75 2.38 -15.87 -2.40
N ILE A 76 1.63 -14.76 -2.42
CA ILE A 76 1.85 -13.66 -3.37
C ILE A 76 3.29 -13.15 -3.25
N PHE A 77 3.73 -12.84 -2.03
CA PHE A 77 5.07 -12.34 -1.77
C PHE A 77 6.15 -13.32 -2.24
N LYS A 78 6.01 -14.60 -1.87
CA LYS A 78 6.95 -15.65 -2.26
C LYS A 78 7.11 -15.71 -3.78
N VAL A 79 6.00 -15.71 -4.52
CA VAL A 79 6.05 -15.73 -5.99
C VAL A 79 6.74 -14.48 -6.54
N LEU A 80 6.42 -13.29 -6.02
CA LEU A 80 7.05 -12.04 -6.47
C LEU A 80 8.57 -12.02 -6.19
N SER A 81 9.02 -12.56 -5.05
CA SER A 81 10.45 -12.69 -4.73
C SER A 81 11.14 -13.70 -5.65
N GLU A 82 10.54 -14.87 -5.89
CA GLU A 82 11.06 -15.88 -6.84
C GLU A 82 11.21 -15.33 -8.26
N LYS A 83 10.39 -14.33 -8.63
CA LYS A 83 10.46 -13.62 -9.91
C LYS A 83 11.37 -12.38 -9.88
N ASN A 84 12.07 -12.14 -8.78
CA ASN A 84 12.94 -10.97 -8.54
C ASN A 84 12.21 -9.62 -8.72
N ILE A 85 10.89 -9.59 -8.53
CA ILE A 85 10.11 -8.35 -8.59
C ILE A 85 10.28 -7.56 -7.30
N ILE A 86 10.26 -8.27 -6.17
CA ILE A 86 10.46 -7.72 -4.83
C ILE A 86 11.60 -8.47 -4.12
N ARG A 87 12.12 -7.89 -3.04
CA ARG A 87 13.21 -8.41 -2.21
C ARG A 87 12.66 -9.05 -0.94
N ASP A 88 13.36 -10.04 -0.41
CA ASP A 88 12.93 -10.80 0.77
C ASP A 88 12.61 -9.93 2.00
N PHE A 89 13.35 -8.84 2.23
CA PHE A 89 13.09 -7.95 3.36
C PHE A 89 11.77 -7.16 3.22
N GLU A 90 11.21 -7.02 2.02
CA GLU A 90 9.95 -6.32 1.80
C GLU A 90 8.75 -7.13 2.34
N PHE A 91 8.94 -8.40 2.73
CA PHE A 91 7.86 -9.22 3.30
C PHE A 91 7.27 -8.59 4.55
N GLU A 92 8.14 -8.16 5.46
CA GLU A 92 7.73 -7.54 6.70
C GLU A 92 6.96 -6.23 6.42
N GLU A 93 7.44 -5.42 5.45
CA GLU A 93 6.74 -4.21 5.03
C GLU A 93 5.33 -4.53 4.52
N TYR A 94 5.16 -5.57 3.70
CA TYR A 94 3.84 -6.04 3.22
C TYR A 94 2.93 -6.45 4.37
N MET A 95 3.44 -7.22 5.33
CA MET A 95 2.64 -7.69 6.47
C MET A 95 2.20 -6.52 7.37
N GLU A 96 3.06 -5.54 7.60
CA GLU A 96 2.70 -4.32 8.32
C GLU A 96 1.63 -3.51 7.58
N LEU A 97 1.69 -3.43 6.24
CA LEU A 97 0.64 -2.79 5.44
C LEU A 97 -0.70 -3.54 5.58
N VAL A 98 -0.70 -4.88 5.47
CA VAL A 98 -1.92 -5.69 5.64
C VAL A 98 -2.54 -5.44 7.01
N ASN A 99 -1.75 -5.50 8.07
CA ASN A 99 -2.20 -5.26 9.44
C ASN A 99 -2.78 -3.85 9.60
N LEU A 100 -2.15 -2.83 9.03
CA LEU A 100 -2.68 -1.46 9.07
C LEU A 100 -4.00 -1.33 8.32
N LYS A 101 -4.12 -1.93 7.12
CA LYS A 101 -5.35 -1.93 6.33
C LYS A 101 -6.49 -2.63 7.06
N ASP A 102 -6.23 -3.77 7.68
CA ASP A 102 -7.22 -4.51 8.46
C ASP A 102 -7.65 -3.71 9.70
N LYS A 103 -6.70 -3.07 10.40
CA LYS A 103 -7.03 -2.14 11.50
C LYS A 103 -7.95 -1.01 11.00
N LEU A 104 -7.58 -0.33 9.92
CA LEU A 104 -8.37 0.75 9.29
C LEU A 104 -9.74 0.30 8.79
N THR A 105 -9.94 -1.00 8.56
CA THR A 105 -11.20 -1.56 8.04
C THR A 105 -12.10 -2.09 9.14
N PHE A 106 -11.56 -2.82 10.11
CA PHE A 106 -12.35 -3.54 11.13
C PHE A 106 -12.38 -2.81 12.47
N MET A 107 -11.37 -2.00 12.78
CA MET A 107 -11.24 -1.26 14.05
C MET A 107 -11.46 0.24 13.87
N TYR A 108 -12.07 0.68 12.76
CA TYR A 108 -12.17 2.10 12.38
C TYR A 108 -12.75 3.01 13.47
N ALA A 109 -13.61 2.50 14.35
CA ALA A 109 -14.22 3.26 15.45
C ALA A 109 -13.33 3.41 16.69
N SER A 110 -12.24 2.63 16.81
CA SER A 110 -11.35 2.60 17.98
C SER A 110 -9.92 3.04 17.68
N ILE A 111 -9.66 3.56 16.48
CA ILE A 111 -8.35 4.10 16.12
C ILE A 111 -8.26 5.56 16.53
N GLU A 112 -7.30 5.85 17.40
CA GLU A 112 -6.90 7.20 17.77
C GLU A 112 -6.27 7.94 16.59
N ASP A 113 -6.54 9.23 16.47
CA ASP A 113 -6.08 10.04 15.34
C ASP A 113 -4.56 10.28 15.39
N GLU A 114 -3.99 10.33 16.60
CA GLU A 114 -2.56 10.36 16.87
C GLU A 114 -1.86 9.11 16.31
N PHE A 115 -2.49 7.93 16.43
CA PHE A 115 -1.95 6.71 15.85
C PHE A 115 -1.84 6.83 14.32
N ILE A 116 -2.83 7.44 13.67
CA ILE A 116 -2.80 7.66 12.21
C ILE A 116 -1.64 8.56 11.82
N PHE A 117 -1.43 9.67 12.53
CA PHE A 117 -0.32 10.58 12.26
C PHE A 117 1.04 9.88 12.45
N ASN A 118 1.18 9.12 13.53
CA ASN A 118 2.41 8.39 13.85
C ASN A 118 2.78 7.30 12.82
N GLU A 119 1.77 6.64 12.25
CA GLU A 119 1.97 5.62 11.22
C GLU A 119 2.14 6.18 9.80
N LEU A 120 1.73 7.43 9.57
CA LEU A 120 1.72 8.06 8.26
C LEU A 120 3.10 8.04 7.58
N LYS A 121 4.13 8.58 8.24
CA LYS A 121 5.48 8.68 7.65
C LYS A 121 6.06 7.30 7.33
N LYS A 122 5.92 6.33 8.24
CA LYS A 122 6.43 4.97 8.06
C LYS A 122 5.73 4.30 6.88
N THR A 123 4.41 4.42 6.81
CA THR A 123 3.61 3.82 5.74
C THR A 123 3.92 4.44 4.38
N ILE A 124 4.15 5.76 4.29
CA ILE A 124 4.60 6.41 3.04
C ILE A 124 5.92 5.79 2.54
N ILE A 125 6.88 5.53 3.44
CA ILE A 125 8.17 4.93 3.06
C ILE A 125 7.95 3.52 2.50
N LYS A 126 7.19 2.67 3.20
CA LYS A 126 6.88 1.30 2.77
C LYS A 126 6.18 1.29 1.41
N LEU A 127 5.15 2.12 1.23
CA LEU A 127 4.43 2.25 -0.04
C LEU A 127 5.36 2.66 -1.20
N LYS A 128 6.33 3.55 -0.94
CA LYS A 128 7.32 3.95 -1.96
C LYS A 128 8.29 2.83 -2.31
N ASN A 129 8.80 2.10 -1.31
CA ASN A 129 9.69 0.97 -1.50
C ASN A 129 9.01 -0.08 -2.38
N ILE A 130 7.84 -0.54 -1.95
CA ILE A 130 7.07 -1.55 -2.66
C ILE A 130 6.67 -1.08 -4.06
N LYS A 131 6.16 0.16 -4.22
CA LYS A 131 5.82 0.70 -5.55
C LYS A 131 7.03 0.67 -6.48
N LYS A 132 8.22 1.04 -5.99
CA LYS A 132 9.46 1.01 -6.79
C LYS A 132 9.79 -0.41 -7.27
N SER A 133 9.57 -1.41 -6.42
CA SER A 133 9.74 -2.82 -6.78
C SER A 133 8.69 -3.27 -7.80
N LEU A 134 7.43 -2.86 -7.63
CA LEU A 134 6.33 -3.15 -8.57
C LEU A 134 6.47 -2.42 -9.92
N ASP A 135 7.24 -1.34 -10.02
CA ASP A 135 7.56 -0.72 -11.32
C ASP A 135 8.32 -1.69 -12.25
N ASN A 136 8.97 -2.74 -11.73
CA ASN A 136 9.62 -3.80 -12.51
C ASN A 136 8.62 -4.70 -13.29
N LEU A 137 7.31 -4.55 -13.06
CA LEU A 137 6.26 -5.27 -13.79
C LEU A 137 5.96 -4.67 -15.18
N LYS A 138 6.51 -3.49 -15.50
CA LYS A 138 6.33 -2.78 -16.78
C LYS A 138 7.11 -3.42 -17.93
#